data_AF-A0A2S9GJ92-F1
#
_entry.id   AF-A0A2S9GJ92-F1
#
_cell.length_a   1.000
_cell.length_b   1.000
_cell.length_c   1.000
_cell.angle_alpha   90.00
_cell.angle_beta   90.00
_cell.angle_gamma   90.00
#
_symmetry.space_group_name_H-M   'P 1'
#
loop_
_entity.id
_entity.type
_entity.pdbx_description
1 polymer ?
#
loop_
_entity_poly.entity_id
_entity_poly.type
_entity_poly.pdbx_seq_one_letter_code
_entity_poly.pdbx_strand_id
1 'polypeptide(L)' 'THRWLGFEDAHITFDVDGTGQAGTFTSKILIDPAAESGPPLTVLAGRWSVQNGIALTGIVL' A
#
# COMPACT_ATOMS: atom_id res chain seq x y z
N THR A 1 5.23 -8.20 12.61
CA THR A 1 4.51 -9.46 12.39
C THR A 1 5.45 -10.59 12.09
N HIS A 2 6.55 -10.36 11.34
CA HIS A 2 7.46 -11.41 10.87
C HIS A 2 6.72 -12.55 10.13
N ARG A 3 5.57 -12.21 9.53
CA ARG A 3 4.72 -13.14 8.77
C ARG A 3 4.88 -12.87 7.28
N TRP A 4 4.71 -13.91 6.49
CA TRP A 4 4.57 -13.82 5.05
C TRP A 4 3.30 -13.03 4.68
N LEU A 5 3.37 -12.30 3.57
CA LEU A 5 2.23 -11.64 2.94
C LEU A 5 2.34 -11.86 1.43
N GLY A 6 1.41 -12.65 0.87
CA GLY A 6 1.31 -12.92 -0.56
C GLY A 6 0.68 -11.76 -1.33
N PHE A 7 0.70 -11.86 -2.66
CA PHE A 7 0.09 -10.83 -3.52
C PHE A 7 -1.43 -10.82 -3.41
N GLU A 8 -2.03 -12.00 -3.26
CA GLU A 8 -3.46 -12.22 -3.08
C GLU A 8 -3.97 -11.82 -1.68
N ASP A 9 -3.08 -11.63 -0.71
CA ASP A 9 -3.43 -11.32 0.68
C ASP A 9 -3.72 -9.82 0.90
N ALA A 10 -3.57 -9.00 -0.14
CA ALA A 10 -3.87 -7.56 -0.10
C ALA A 10 -4.68 -7.12 -1.31
N HIS A 11 -5.79 -6.42 -1.06
CA HIS A 11 -6.52 -5.70 -2.10
C HIS A 11 -5.99 -4.27 -2.18
N ILE A 12 -5.46 -3.87 -3.34
CA ILE A 12 -4.94 -2.53 -3.55
C ILE A 12 -5.89 -1.72 -4.44
N THR A 13 -6.34 -0.57 -3.96
CA THR A 13 -7.10 0.41 -4.76
C THR A 13 -6.27 1.67 -4.99
N PHE A 14 -6.39 2.27 -6.17
CA PHE A 14 -5.60 3.43 -6.60
C PHE A 14 -6.51 4.61 -6.91
N ASP A 15 -6.03 5.79 -6.56
CA ASP A 15 -6.53 7.06 -7.06
C ASP A 15 -5.42 7.75 -7.86
N VAL A 16 -5.83 8.48 -8.89
CA VAL A 16 -4.95 9.22 -9.79
C VAL A 16 -5.16 10.72 -9.54
N ASP A 17 -4.06 11.45 -9.35
CA ASP A 17 -4.14 12.90 -9.19
C ASP A 17 -4.32 13.62 -10.53
N GLY A 18 -4.50 14.95 -10.49
CA GLY A 18 -4.75 15.75 -11.69
C GLY A 18 -3.60 15.77 -12.71
N THR A 19 -2.40 15.32 -12.35
CA THR A 19 -1.26 15.22 -13.27
C THR A 19 -1.28 13.94 -14.11
N GLY A 20 -2.04 12.93 -13.68
CA GLY A 20 -2.06 11.60 -14.30
C GLY A 20 -0.79 10.78 -14.10
N GLN A 21 0.23 11.33 -13.43
CA GLN A 21 1.55 10.72 -13.26
C GLN A 21 1.86 10.38 -11.80
N ALA A 22 0.97 10.71 -10.88
CA ALA A 22 1.10 10.36 -9.48
C ALA A 22 -0.28 10.18 -8.84
N GLY A 23 -0.28 9.70 -7.61
CA GLY A 23 -1.51 9.53 -6.86
C GLY A 23 -1.30 8.81 -5.54
N THR A 24 -2.40 8.26 -5.03
CA THR A 24 -2.44 7.50 -3.79
C THR A 24 -2.88 6.07 -4.06
N PHE A 25 -2.53 5.18 -3.13
CA PHE A 25 -3.11 3.85 -3.09
C PHE A 25 -3.41 3.45 -1.64
N THR A 26 -4.34 2.53 -1.46
CA THR A 26 -4.60 1.89 -0.17
C THR A 26 -4.49 0.39 -0.34
N SER A 27 -3.72 -0.25 0.52
CA SER A 27 -3.57 -1.71 0.58
C SER A 27 -4.36 -2.23 1.78
N LYS A 28 -5.50 -2.88 1.52
CA LYS A 28 -6.32 -3.53 2.54
C LYS A 28 -5.85 -4.96 2.76
N ILE A 29 -5.46 -5.31 3.98
CA ILE A 29 -5.03 -6.66 4.34
C ILE A 29 -6.25 -7.59 4.47
N LEU A 30 -6.19 -8.75 3.82
CA LEU A 30 -7.28 -9.72 3.73
C LEU A 30 -7.10 -10.93 4.67
N ILE A 31 -5.91 -11.08 5.23
CA ILE A 31 -5.55 -12.09 6.23
C ILE A 31 -5.50 -11.46 7.63
N ASP A 32 -5.12 -12.24 8.65
CA ASP A 32 -4.94 -11.74 10.01
C ASP A 32 -4.03 -10.49 10.04
N PRO A 33 -4.53 -9.31 10.46
CA PRO A 33 -3.78 -8.06 10.45
C PRO A 33 -2.98 -7.82 11.74
N ALA A 34 -2.91 -8.78 12.66
CA ALA A 34 -2.27 -8.59 13.96
C ALA A 34 -0.81 -8.15 13.84
N ALA A 35 -0.49 -7.00 14.45
CA ALA A 35 0.88 -6.53 14.67
C ALA A 35 1.52 -7.27 15.85
N GLU A 36 2.84 -7.28 15.92
CA GLU A 36 3.57 -7.84 17.08
C GLU A 36 3.43 -6.93 18.31
N SER A 37 3.32 -5.63 18.07
CA SER A 37 3.05 -4.60 19.06
C SER A 37 2.30 -3.44 18.40
N GLY A 38 1.46 -2.74 19.16
CA GLY A 38 0.66 -1.63 18.65
C GLY A 38 -0.62 -2.07 17.92
N PRO A 39 -1.28 -1.14 17.20
CA PRO A 39 -2.52 -1.43 16.50
C PRO A 39 -2.33 -2.42 15.33
N PRO A 40 -3.39 -3.16 14.93
CA PRO A 40 -3.33 -4.05 13.77
C PRO A 40 -3.13 -3.27 12.46
N LEU A 41 -2.42 -3.88 11.50
CA LEU A 41 -2.16 -3.33 10.18
C LEU A 41 -3.29 -3.69 9.21
N THR A 42 -4.44 -3.01 9.34
CA THR A 42 -5.65 -3.34 8.54
C THR A 42 -5.64 -2.69 7.15
N VAL A 43 -5.17 -1.45 7.07
CA VAL A 43 -5.05 -0.67 5.83
C VAL A 43 -3.74 0.10 5.87
N LEU A 44 -2.95 0.01 4.80
CA LEU A 44 -1.73 0.77 4.61
C LEU A 44 -1.95 1.78 3.48
N ALA A 45 -1.84 3.07 3.79
CA ALA A 45 -1.93 4.13 2.81
C ALA A 45 -0.55 4.42 2.21
N GLY A 46 -0.49 4.57 0.90
CA GLY A 46 0.74 4.88 0.19
C GLY A 46 0.54 5.89 -0.94
N ARG A 47 1.66 6.31 -1.51
CA ARG A 47 1.71 7.16 -2.70
C ARG A 47 2.49 6.48 -3.80
N TRP A 48 2.14 6.81 -5.04
CA TRP A 48 2.83 6.33 -6.22
C TRP A 48 3.14 7.50 -7.16
N SER A 49 4.18 7.34 -7.98
CA SER A 49 4.55 8.28 -9.04
C SER A 49 5.23 7.54 -10.19
N VAL A 50 5.00 7.99 -11.42
CA VAL A 50 5.66 7.51 -12.64
C VAL A 50 6.31 8.70 -13.32
N GLN A 51 7.64 8.73 -13.36
CA GLN A 51 8.41 9.77 -14.04
C GLN A 51 9.67 9.17 -14.66
N ASN A 52 10.10 9.71 -15.80
CA ASN A 52 11.33 9.29 -16.49
C ASN A 52 11.41 7.77 -16.74
N GLY A 53 10.27 7.11 -17.00
CA GLY A 53 10.18 5.66 -17.22
C GLY A 53 10.31 4.79 -15.97
N ILE A 54 10.25 5.38 -14.78
CA ILE A 54 10.38 4.67 -13.49
C ILE A 54 9.08 4.82 -12.70
N ALA A 55 8.59 3.71 -12.14
CA ALA A 55 7.53 3.70 -11.15
C ALA A 55 8.12 3.64 -9.74
N LEU A 56 7.69 4.55 -8.85
CA LEU A 56 8.08 4.60 -7.45
C LEU A 56 6.83 4.51 -6.57
N THR A 57 6.91 3.76 -5.47
CA THR A 57 5.88 3.70 -4.43
C THR A 57 6.50 3.92 -3.05
N GLY A 58 5.70 4.45 -2.12
CA GLY A 58 6.12 4.65 -0.74
C GLY A 58 4.95 4.55 0.24
N ILE A 59 5.19 3.89 1.37
CA ILE A 59 4.27 3.77 2.52
C ILE A 59 5.02 4.28 3.74
N VAL A 60 4.37 5.11 4.55
CA VAL A 60 4.87 5.56 5.87
C VAL A 60 3.76 5.30 6.88
N LEU A 61 4.10 4.63 7.98
CA LEU A 61 3.17 4.19 9.04
C LEU A 61 3.33 5.03 10.31
#